data_AF-A0A6U9WSF8-F1
#
_entry.id   AF-A0A6U9WSF8-F1
#
_cell.length_a   1.000
_cell.length_b   1.000
_cell.length_c   1.000
_cell.angle_alpha   90.00
_cell.angle_beta   90.00
_cell.angle_gamma   90.00
#
_symmetry.space_group_name_H-M   'P 1'
#
loop_
_entity.id
_entity.type
_entity.pdbx_description
1 polymer ?
#
loop_
_entity_poly.entity_id
_entity_poly.type
_entity_poly.pdbx_seq_one_letter_code
_entity_poly.pdbx_strand_id
1 'polypeptide(L)'
;MIKVLLRTLIVIIGSQASICGAFHIKHQCSPLVIRDEGSKRTAAYFQEPVNVGVDRNRAKLFMSNQFDVSKPVFDPLSLRAVRGDAIIRYDATNQSEPLRIVIFALLGITLISAPFLVEAIGYEPMNTLTTIGSLVLATGSGALFFRECTRRAGQLTRIEKELNTESLPIRLPTNPFSEMPYSNAIPLKGLRGLSKPPRIIAICGNQAKLTKALKELAIYRQRFTQASVYVVAVSTDGSNAKDWQVLDQNSYKSWLADPYQPQVWVDYFRGLTNEEADDGFDFRWFGLNSNGRSFGSGAGAIRIIQLMGQFLRPVDFLDVSDDETTKKLNSETTTAEKEVLEVVDSFYNALTTGDQDMIENIYSQSNSKDVSEVIDLGGRIDSWKDCLAEGARPSGMQISKADVTIFSDTEAYATSIEFPANTGMDSASLLAVQRFVRADNEDAWKIDLHQTIPWSLEAKAQGTLQCDCRGCVALTRGKERRTFGGILG
;
A
#
# COMPACT_ATOMS: atom_id res chain seq x y z
N MET A 1 36.47 33.62 13.93
CA MET A 1 35.57 32.67 13.24
C MET A 1 35.96 31.20 13.50
N ILE A 2 37.20 30.77 13.23
CA ILE A 2 37.66 29.38 13.44
C ILE A 2 37.51 28.91 14.91
N LYS A 3 37.86 29.75 15.90
CA LYS A 3 37.64 29.44 17.33
C LYS A 3 36.16 29.26 17.72
N VAL A 4 35.24 29.89 16.99
CA VAL A 4 33.79 29.75 17.23
C VAL A 4 33.32 28.43 16.62
N LEU A 5 33.70 28.13 15.38
CA LEU A 5 33.43 26.85 14.71
C LEU A 5 33.98 25.65 15.50
N LEU A 6 35.20 25.74 16.04
CA LEU A 6 35.80 24.68 16.85
C LEU A 6 35.08 24.49 18.19
N ARG A 7 34.64 25.58 18.83
CA ARG A 7 33.82 25.51 20.06
C ARG A 7 32.44 24.91 19.79
N THR A 8 31.80 25.26 18.68
CA THR A 8 30.51 24.68 18.27
C THR A 8 30.64 23.20 17.97
N LEU A 9 31.73 22.78 17.30
CA LEU A 9 32.01 21.37 17.00
C LEU A 9 32.28 20.54 18.27
N ILE A 10 33.04 21.09 19.22
CA ILE A 10 33.31 20.45 20.53
C ILE A 10 32.02 20.32 21.36
N VAL A 11 31.12 21.31 21.30
CA VAL A 11 29.80 21.22 21.96
C VAL A 11 28.91 20.15 21.30
N ILE A 12 28.93 20.03 19.97
CA ILE A 12 28.19 18.98 19.25
C ILE A 12 28.71 17.59 19.64
N ILE A 13 30.03 17.39 19.65
CA ILE A 13 30.67 16.11 20.03
C ILE A 13 30.44 15.79 21.52
N GLY A 14 30.52 16.78 22.41
CA GLY A 14 30.28 16.61 23.84
C GLY A 14 28.82 16.31 24.20
N SER A 15 27.85 16.87 23.47
CA SER A 15 26.42 16.62 23.69
C SER A 15 25.98 15.20 23.31
N GLN A 16 26.63 14.61 22.30
CA GLN A 16 26.36 13.23 21.83
C GLN A 16 26.89 12.18 22.82
N ALA A 17 28.04 12.41 23.45
CA ALA A 17 28.60 11.49 24.45
C ALA A 17 27.73 11.38 25.72
N SER A 18 26.99 12.44 26.07
CA SER A 18 26.14 12.46 27.27
C SER A 18 24.79 11.74 27.09
N ILE A 19 24.31 11.59 25.85
CA ILE A 19 23.04 10.88 25.54
C ILE A 19 23.26 9.36 25.51
N CYS A 20 24.45 8.89 25.13
CA CYS A 20 24.80 7.47 25.20
C CYS A 20 25.08 6.95 26.62
N GLY A 21 25.33 7.83 27.60
CA GLY A 21 25.60 7.45 28.99
C GLY A 21 24.36 7.27 29.89
N ALA A 22 23.17 7.68 29.45
CA ALA A 22 21.98 7.75 30.31
C ALA A 22 21.04 6.52 30.25
N PHE A 23 21.34 5.51 29.44
CA PHE A 23 20.56 4.27 29.35
C PHE A 23 21.37 3.04 29.73
N HIS A 24 21.80 2.98 31.00
CA HIS A 24 22.27 1.74 31.61
C HIS A 24 21.24 1.27 32.66
N ILE A 25 20.10 0.77 32.19
CA ILE A 25 19.14 0.05 33.03
C ILE A 25 19.73 -1.33 33.34
N LYS A 26 20.10 -1.57 34.59
CA LYS A 26 20.43 -2.91 35.10
C LYS A 26 19.20 -3.80 35.01
N HIS A 27 19.17 -4.69 34.01
CA HIS A 27 18.27 -5.85 34.05
C HIS A 27 18.83 -6.88 35.04
N GLN A 28 18.21 -7.00 36.20
CA GLN A 28 18.33 -8.19 37.04
C GLN A 28 17.52 -9.31 36.40
N CYS A 29 18.21 -10.31 35.83
CA CYS A 29 17.61 -11.58 35.47
C CYS A 29 17.36 -12.40 36.73
N SER A 30 16.10 -12.63 37.07
CA SER A 30 15.70 -13.72 37.97
C SER A 30 15.38 -14.96 37.13
N PRO A 31 15.89 -16.16 37.48
CA PRO A 31 15.60 -17.37 36.74
C PRO A 31 14.18 -17.86 37.05
N LEU A 32 13.39 -18.09 35.99
CA LEU A 32 12.10 -18.76 36.06
C LEU A 32 12.33 -20.27 36.28
N VAL A 33 11.92 -20.75 37.46
CA VAL A 33 11.80 -22.16 37.78
C VAL A 33 10.51 -22.67 37.14
N ILE A 34 10.66 -23.61 36.19
CA ILE A 34 9.55 -24.37 35.63
C ILE A 34 9.14 -25.41 36.66
N ARG A 35 7.89 -25.36 37.12
CA ARG A 35 7.26 -26.44 37.89
C ARG A 35 6.03 -26.91 37.15
N ASP A 36 6.15 -28.13 36.65
CA ASP A 36 5.12 -28.95 36.04
C ASP A 36 4.26 -29.56 37.16
N GLU A 37 2.94 -29.38 37.12
CA GLU A 37 1.94 -30.32 37.67
C GLU A 37 0.57 -30.03 37.02
N GLY A 38 -0.08 -31.09 36.53
CA GLY A 38 -1.33 -31.02 35.78
C GLY A 38 -2.62 -31.16 36.59
N SER A 39 -3.70 -31.29 35.82
CA SER A 39 -4.95 -31.98 36.17
C SER A 39 -5.88 -31.29 37.19
N LYS A 40 -6.97 -30.68 36.69
CA LYS A 40 -8.37 -31.20 36.76
C LYS A 40 -9.40 -30.09 36.54
N ARG A 41 -10.48 -30.48 35.87
CA ARG A 41 -11.76 -29.79 35.71
C ARG A 41 -12.35 -29.30 37.04
N THR A 42 -12.99 -28.13 37.04
CA THR A 42 -14.41 -27.95 37.42
C THR A 42 -14.91 -26.53 37.16
N ALA A 43 -16.19 -26.44 36.78
CA ALA A 43 -16.97 -25.23 36.63
C ALA A 43 -17.35 -24.61 37.98
N ALA A 44 -17.42 -23.28 38.08
CA ALA A 44 -18.26 -22.57 39.04
C ALA A 44 -18.41 -21.07 38.70
N TYR A 45 -19.68 -20.68 38.56
CA TYR A 45 -20.31 -19.44 39.00
C TYR A 45 -19.64 -18.06 38.79
N PHE A 46 -20.30 -17.27 37.95
CA PHE A 46 -20.27 -15.81 37.95
C PHE A 46 -20.74 -15.27 39.31
N GLN A 47 -19.90 -14.48 39.97
CA GLN A 47 -20.28 -13.58 41.05
C GLN A 47 -19.70 -12.20 40.73
N GLU A 48 -20.58 -11.20 40.62
CA GLU A 48 -20.23 -9.80 40.39
C GLU A 48 -19.35 -9.25 41.54
N PRO A 49 -18.30 -8.47 41.25
CA PRO A 49 -17.58 -7.78 42.30
C PRO A 49 -18.28 -6.46 42.67
N VAL A 50 -18.56 -6.39 43.97
CA VAL A 50 -18.98 -5.23 44.76
C VAL A 50 -18.04 -4.03 44.56
N ASN A 51 -18.64 -2.88 44.27
CA ASN A 51 -18.02 -1.56 44.24
C ASN A 51 -17.55 -1.18 45.66
N VAL A 52 -16.24 -1.16 45.88
CA VAL A 52 -15.63 -0.55 47.08
C VAL A 52 -14.81 0.66 46.63
N GLY A 53 -15.35 1.84 46.93
CA GLY A 53 -14.67 3.11 46.75
C GLY A 53 -13.39 3.15 47.57
N VAL A 54 -12.27 3.37 46.87
CA VAL A 54 -11.00 3.74 47.50
C VAL A 54 -10.62 5.10 46.94
N ASP A 55 -10.89 6.12 47.76
CA ASP A 55 -10.27 7.42 47.65
C ASP A 55 -8.75 7.25 47.68
N ARG A 56 -8.12 7.44 46.51
CA ARG A 56 -6.71 7.76 46.42
C ARG A 56 -6.59 9.06 45.65
N ASN A 57 -6.57 10.15 46.42
CA ASN A 57 -5.90 11.40 46.10
C ASN A 57 -4.44 11.12 45.75
N ARG A 58 -4.21 10.59 44.55
CA ARG A 58 -2.90 10.54 43.93
C ARG A 58 -2.79 11.83 43.15
N ALA A 59 -2.11 12.80 43.76
CA ALA A 59 -1.69 14.01 43.08
C ALA A 59 -1.12 13.63 41.71
N LYS A 60 -1.88 13.91 40.65
CA LYS A 60 -1.37 13.90 39.29
C LYS A 60 -0.38 15.06 39.21
N LEU A 61 0.89 14.76 39.45
CA LEU A 61 1.99 15.53 38.90
C LEU A 61 1.83 15.46 37.38
N PHE A 62 1.09 16.43 36.83
CA PHE A 62 1.13 16.74 35.42
C PHE A 62 2.58 17.12 35.09
N MET A 63 3.37 16.16 34.60
CA MET A 63 4.55 16.48 33.83
C MET A 63 4.07 17.10 32.51
N SER A 64 3.78 18.40 32.56
CA SER A 64 3.24 19.20 31.46
C SER A 64 4.29 19.58 30.40
N ASN A 65 5.44 18.90 30.37
CA ASN A 65 6.43 19.01 29.30
C ASN A 65 6.60 17.65 28.64
N GLN A 66 5.51 17.12 28.09
CA GLN A 66 5.62 15.99 27.17
C GLN A 66 6.35 16.52 25.94
N PHE A 67 7.61 16.10 25.75
CA PHE A 67 8.40 16.46 24.57
C PHE A 67 7.60 16.07 23.33
N ASP A 68 7.16 17.07 22.57
CA ASP A 68 6.44 16.84 21.33
C ASP A 68 7.43 16.44 20.24
N VAL A 69 7.63 15.13 20.12
CA VAL A 69 8.54 14.49 19.18
C VAL A 69 8.11 14.73 17.72
N SER A 70 6.87 15.19 17.47
CA SER A 70 6.37 15.51 16.14
C SER A 70 6.80 16.87 15.61
N LYS A 71 7.42 17.72 16.46
CA LYS A 71 7.91 19.03 16.02
C LYS A 71 9.19 18.90 15.19
N PRO A 72 9.37 19.75 14.17
CA PRO A 72 10.61 19.80 13.41
C PRO A 72 11.75 20.33 14.28
N VAL A 73 12.88 19.62 14.26
CA VAL A 73 14.14 19.97 14.92
C VAL A 73 15.24 20.04 13.85
N PHE A 74 16.15 21.00 13.96
CA PHE A 74 17.28 21.08 13.04
C PHE A 74 18.23 19.88 13.22
N ASP A 75 18.38 19.07 12.18
CA ASP A 75 19.32 17.95 12.14
C ASP A 75 20.63 18.41 11.46
N PRO A 76 21.75 18.53 12.20
CA PRO A 76 23.02 18.99 11.63
C PRO A 76 23.61 18.00 10.61
N LEU A 77 23.18 16.74 10.61
CA LEU A 77 23.70 15.71 9.69
C LEU A 77 22.98 15.71 8.34
N SER A 78 21.76 16.23 8.27
CA SER A 78 21.03 16.47 7.02
C SER A 78 20.94 17.95 6.64
N LEU A 79 21.45 18.85 7.49
CA LEU A 79 21.49 20.30 7.31
C LEU A 79 20.10 20.92 7.08
N ARG A 80 19.05 20.32 7.64
CA ARG A 80 17.67 20.80 7.51
C ARG A 80 16.86 20.55 8.78
N ALA A 81 15.70 21.20 8.87
CA ALA A 81 14.72 20.85 9.89
C ALA A 81 14.00 19.55 9.51
N VAL A 82 13.88 18.64 10.48
CA VAL A 82 13.30 17.30 10.31
C VAL A 82 12.43 16.99 11.53
N ARG A 83 11.31 16.31 11.32
CA ARG A 83 10.44 15.80 12.39
C ARG A 83 11.24 14.92 13.37
N GLY A 84 11.11 15.16 14.67
CA GLY A 84 11.89 14.44 15.69
C GLY A 84 11.70 12.92 15.68
N ASP A 85 10.49 12.45 15.41
CA ASP A 85 10.16 11.01 15.34
C ASP A 85 10.70 10.35 14.06
N ALA A 86 10.83 11.12 12.98
CA ALA A 86 11.53 10.67 11.77
C ALA A 86 13.02 10.43 12.05
N ILE A 87 13.67 11.33 12.81
CA ILE A 87 15.07 11.18 13.23
C ILE A 87 15.24 9.92 14.08
N ILE A 88 14.40 9.72 15.10
CA ILE A 88 14.47 8.55 15.99
C ILE A 88 14.31 7.25 15.21
N ARG A 89 13.32 7.20 14.30
CA ARG A 89 13.09 6.02 13.46
C ARG A 89 14.26 5.76 12.51
N TYR A 90 14.88 6.82 11.98
CA TYR A 90 16.04 6.72 11.12
C TYR A 90 17.26 6.17 11.86
N ASP A 91 17.63 6.79 12.98
CA ASP A 91 18.84 6.47 13.73
C ASP A 91 18.79 5.06 14.33
N ALA A 92 17.58 4.54 14.64
CA ALA A 92 17.38 3.15 15.04
C ALA A 92 17.78 2.14 13.94
N THR A 93 17.74 2.53 12.67
CA THR A 93 18.00 1.64 11.53
C THR A 93 19.35 1.88 10.84
N ASN A 94 19.92 3.08 10.96
CA ASN A 94 21.09 3.52 10.20
C ASN A 94 22.23 4.03 11.09
N GLN A 95 22.66 3.23 12.07
CA GLN A 95 23.65 3.64 13.08
C GLN A 95 25.03 4.03 12.52
N SER A 96 25.44 3.48 11.36
CA SER A 96 26.77 3.75 10.78
C SER A 96 26.83 4.99 9.89
N GLU A 97 25.69 5.55 9.48
CA GLU A 97 25.65 6.69 8.58
C GLU A 97 26.04 8.03 9.25
N PRO A 98 25.53 8.37 10.45
CA PRO A 98 26.00 9.53 11.21
C PRO A 98 27.52 9.56 11.34
N LEU A 99 28.13 8.42 11.65
CA LEU A 99 29.58 8.30 11.82
C LEU A 99 30.33 8.62 10.52
N ARG A 100 29.86 8.10 9.37
CA ARG A 100 30.48 8.39 8.06
C ARG A 100 30.42 9.87 7.71
N ILE A 101 29.28 10.53 7.95
CA ILE A 101 29.12 11.97 7.73
C ILE A 101 30.14 12.74 8.58
N VAL A 102 30.25 12.42 9.87
CA VAL A 102 31.21 13.07 10.79
C VAL A 102 32.66 12.84 10.36
N ILE A 103 33.03 11.61 9.96
CA ILE A 103 34.39 11.29 9.50
C ILE A 103 34.74 12.09 8.25
N PHE A 104 33.86 12.16 7.25
CA PHE A 104 34.13 12.92 6.03
C PHE A 104 34.23 14.43 6.29
N ALA A 105 33.39 14.96 7.19
CA ALA A 105 33.47 16.36 7.61
C ALA A 105 34.80 16.66 8.32
N LEU A 106 35.17 15.83 9.29
CA LEU A 106 36.43 15.99 10.04
C LEU A 106 37.64 15.85 9.12
N LEU A 107 37.66 14.85 8.23
CA LEU A 107 38.73 14.65 7.26
C LEU A 107 38.86 15.84 6.31
N GLY A 108 37.75 16.38 5.82
CA GLY A 108 37.76 17.60 5.00
C GLY A 108 38.33 18.81 5.74
N ILE A 109 37.92 19.03 6.99
CA ILE A 109 38.39 20.13 7.83
C ILE A 109 39.86 19.98 8.21
N THR A 110 40.34 18.77 8.52
CA THR A 110 41.74 18.54 8.87
C THR A 110 42.64 18.73 7.67
N LEU A 111 42.25 18.22 6.49
CA LEU A 111 43.02 18.36 5.27
C LEU A 111 43.08 19.82 4.79
N ILE A 112 41.96 20.56 4.78
CA ILE A 112 41.98 21.98 4.40
C ILE A 112 42.80 22.84 5.39
N SER A 113 42.84 22.43 6.66
CA SER A 113 43.61 23.12 7.70
C SER A 113 45.06 22.66 7.80
N ALA A 114 45.45 21.57 7.13
CA ALA A 114 46.76 20.93 7.30
C ALA A 114 47.94 21.88 7.02
N PRO A 115 47.93 22.72 5.97
CA PRO A 115 49.04 23.66 5.72
C PRO A 115 49.27 24.63 6.88
N PHE A 116 48.19 25.11 7.50
CA PHE A 116 48.25 26.05 8.63
C PHE A 116 48.62 25.37 9.94
N LEU A 117 48.17 24.13 10.14
CA LEU A 117 48.47 23.36 11.36
C LEU A 117 49.95 22.94 11.42
N VAL A 118 50.54 22.57 10.29
CA VAL A 118 51.96 22.18 10.22
C VAL A 118 52.86 23.34 10.64
N GLU A 119 52.61 24.55 10.12
CA GLU A 119 53.34 25.75 10.50
C GLU A 119 53.14 26.12 11.98
N ALA A 120 51.91 26.02 12.48
CA ALA A 120 51.59 26.36 13.86
C ALA A 120 52.22 25.41 14.90
N ILE A 121 52.57 24.18 14.53
CA ILE A 121 53.20 23.18 15.41
C ILE A 121 54.74 23.26 15.34
N GLY A 122 55.30 24.14 14.50
CA GLY A 122 56.74 24.34 14.36
C GLY A 122 57.45 23.31 13.48
N TYR A 123 56.70 22.61 12.62
CA TYR A 123 57.26 21.76 11.56
C TYR A 123 57.57 22.59 10.30
N GLU A 124 58.43 22.08 9.43
CA GLU A 124 58.70 22.71 8.13
C GLU A 124 57.42 22.84 7.30
N PRO A 125 57.22 23.98 6.59
CA PRO A 125 56.04 24.20 5.78
C PRO A 125 55.86 23.09 4.74
N MET A 126 54.62 22.67 4.52
CA MET A 126 54.29 21.69 3.49
C MET A 126 54.81 22.14 2.12
N ASN A 127 55.44 21.23 1.38
CA ASN A 127 55.82 21.50 0.00
C ASN A 127 54.59 21.64 -0.91
N THR A 128 54.76 22.28 -2.08
CA THR A 128 53.64 22.58 -2.99
C THR A 128 52.84 21.34 -3.37
N LEU A 129 53.49 20.19 -3.56
CA LEU A 129 52.84 18.95 -3.96
C LEU A 129 51.98 18.36 -2.83
N THR A 130 52.44 18.41 -1.57
CA THR A 130 51.66 17.97 -0.41
C THR A 130 50.51 18.92 -0.10
N THR A 131 50.69 20.24 -0.29
CA THR A 131 49.60 21.22 -0.19
C THR A 131 48.51 20.93 -1.22
N ILE A 132 48.88 20.74 -2.49
CA ILE A 132 47.92 20.41 -3.56
C ILE A 132 47.20 19.09 -3.24
N GLY A 133 47.95 18.05 -2.86
CA GLY A 133 47.38 16.76 -2.48
C GLY A 133 46.38 16.87 -1.33
N SER A 134 46.70 17.67 -0.30
CA SER A 134 45.82 17.91 0.83
C SER A 134 44.53 18.61 0.43
N LEU A 135 44.60 19.65 -0.41
CA LEU A 135 43.42 20.36 -0.91
C LEU A 135 42.52 19.47 -1.80
N VAL A 136 43.13 18.62 -2.65
CA VAL A 136 42.39 17.66 -3.47
C VAL A 136 41.65 16.65 -2.59
N LEU A 137 42.33 16.09 -1.59
CA LEU A 137 41.71 15.16 -0.64
C LEU A 137 40.64 15.83 0.24
N ALA A 138 40.83 17.10 0.62
CA ALA A 138 39.84 17.88 1.35
C ALA A 138 38.57 18.06 0.50
N THR A 139 38.75 18.39 -0.78
CA THR A 139 37.65 18.54 -1.75
C THR A 139 36.91 17.21 -1.94
N GLY A 140 37.64 16.10 -2.11
CA GLY A 140 37.05 14.76 -2.21
C GLY A 140 36.27 14.36 -0.95
N SER A 141 36.80 14.67 0.24
CA SER A 141 36.12 14.42 1.51
C SER A 141 34.87 15.28 1.66
N GLY A 142 34.92 16.55 1.25
CA GLY A 142 33.76 17.45 1.21
C GLY A 142 32.66 16.95 0.27
N ALA A 143 33.02 16.44 -0.90
CA ALA A 143 32.07 15.84 -1.85
C ALA A 143 31.40 14.59 -1.26
N LEU A 144 32.16 13.71 -0.59
CA LEU A 144 31.61 12.53 0.09
C LEU A 144 30.70 12.90 1.26
N PHE A 145 31.06 13.91 2.05
CA PHE A 145 30.21 14.48 3.10
C PHE A 145 28.87 14.95 2.53
N PHE A 146 28.91 15.80 1.50
CA PHE A 146 27.69 16.33 0.87
C PHE A 146 26.80 15.21 0.30
N ARG A 147 27.41 14.20 -0.31
CA ARG A 147 26.70 13.02 -0.84
C ARG A 147 25.98 12.25 0.27
N GLU A 148 26.63 12.01 1.41
CA GLU A 148 26.00 11.31 2.54
C GLU A 148 24.91 12.16 3.21
N CYS A 149 25.13 13.47 3.38
CA CYS A 149 24.09 14.39 3.88
C CYS A 149 22.84 14.38 3.00
N THR A 150 23.03 14.44 1.67
CA THR A 150 21.93 14.40 0.70
C THR A 150 21.18 13.07 0.76
N ARG A 151 21.92 11.95 0.90
CA ARG A 151 21.31 10.63 1.04
C ARG A 151 20.50 10.50 2.33
N ARG A 152 21.03 10.99 3.46
CA ARG A 152 20.30 11.07 4.74
C ARG A 152 19.04 11.91 4.60
N ALA A 153 19.16 13.11 4.01
CA ALA A 153 18.05 14.02 3.81
C ALA A 153 16.92 13.39 2.98
N GLY A 154 17.27 12.67 1.90
CA GLY A 154 16.29 11.93 1.08
C GLY A 154 15.56 10.84 1.86
N GLN A 155 16.29 10.03 2.63
CA GLN A 155 15.68 8.97 3.45
C GLN A 155 14.80 9.54 4.58
N LEU A 156 15.24 10.62 5.24
CA LEU A 156 14.42 11.31 6.24
C LEU A 156 13.16 11.90 5.61
N THR A 157 13.25 12.48 4.40
CA THR A 157 12.09 13.02 3.68
C THR A 157 11.06 11.93 3.42
N ARG A 158 11.53 10.74 3.02
CA ARG A 158 10.66 9.57 2.84
C ARG A 158 9.98 9.15 4.15
N ILE A 159 10.71 9.08 5.26
CA ILE A 159 10.14 8.72 6.57
C ILE A 159 9.11 9.77 7.02
N GLU A 160 9.39 11.06 6.80
CA GLU A 160 8.45 12.14 7.11
C GLU A 160 7.17 12.03 6.27
N LYS A 161 7.29 11.75 4.97
CA LYS A 161 6.13 11.47 4.10
C LYS A 161 5.31 10.30 4.66
N GLU A 162 5.94 9.19 5.05
CA GLU A 162 5.26 8.06 5.69
C GLU A 162 4.53 8.47 6.99
N LEU A 163 5.20 9.22 7.88
CA LEU A 163 4.63 9.67 9.15
C LEU A 163 3.50 10.68 8.99
N ASN A 164 3.59 11.58 8.01
CA ASN A 164 2.54 12.55 7.71
C ASN A 164 1.29 11.87 7.14
N THR A 165 1.46 10.72 6.49
CA THR A 165 0.33 9.88 6.06
C THR A 165 -0.49 9.39 7.24
N GLU A 166 0.17 9.07 8.36
CA GLU A 166 -0.49 8.54 9.56
C GLU A 166 -1.46 9.54 10.20
N SER A 167 -1.21 10.84 10.03
CA SER A 167 -2.06 11.92 10.53
C SER A 167 -3.26 12.25 9.64
N LEU A 168 -3.33 11.70 8.43
CA LEU A 168 -4.44 11.98 7.52
C LEU A 168 -5.76 11.45 8.10
N PRO A 169 -6.80 12.28 8.22
CA PRO A 169 -8.06 11.85 8.81
C PRO A 169 -9.04 11.33 7.75
N ILE A 170 -9.72 10.23 8.06
CA ILE A 170 -10.79 9.67 7.23
C ILE A 170 -12.06 9.46 8.06
N ARG A 171 -13.19 9.35 7.37
CA ARG A 171 -14.42 8.81 7.94
C ARG A 171 -14.78 7.52 7.21
N LEU A 172 -15.04 6.46 7.98
CA LEU A 172 -15.41 5.17 7.42
C LEU A 172 -16.92 5.13 7.16
N PRO A 173 -17.37 4.45 6.10
CA PRO A 173 -18.80 4.27 5.87
C PRO A 173 -19.43 3.50 7.03
N THR A 174 -20.60 3.95 7.45
CA THR A 174 -21.47 3.26 8.42
C THR A 174 -22.60 2.55 7.69
N ASN A 175 -23.40 1.76 8.41
CA ASN A 175 -24.50 0.97 7.86
C ASN A 175 -25.38 1.78 6.86
N PRO A 176 -25.80 1.22 5.71
CA PRO A 176 -26.63 1.91 4.72
C PRO A 176 -27.90 2.54 5.29
N PHE A 177 -28.42 2.00 6.39
CA PHE A 177 -29.64 2.48 7.04
C PHE A 177 -29.39 3.54 8.13
N SER A 178 -28.15 4.01 8.30
CA SER A 178 -27.82 5.02 9.29
C SER A 178 -28.05 6.44 8.78
N GLU A 179 -28.58 7.32 9.65
CA GLU A 179 -28.82 8.73 9.34
C GLU A 179 -27.54 9.51 9.01
N MET A 180 -26.40 9.07 9.56
CA MET A 180 -25.09 9.57 9.20
C MET A 180 -24.36 8.49 8.39
N PRO A 181 -24.09 8.69 7.10
CA PRO A 181 -23.49 7.66 6.23
C PRO A 181 -22.00 7.39 6.54
N TYR A 182 -21.41 8.18 7.43
CA TYR A 182 -20.02 8.07 7.83
C TYR A 182 -19.84 8.18 9.34
N SER A 183 -18.85 7.48 9.86
CA SER A 183 -18.43 7.54 11.26
C SER A 183 -17.66 8.83 11.58
N ASN A 184 -17.35 9.02 12.86
CA ASN A 184 -16.48 10.11 13.29
C ASN A 184 -15.10 10.02 12.62
N ALA A 185 -14.46 11.18 12.42
CA ALA A 185 -13.14 11.23 11.79
C ALA A 185 -12.09 10.52 12.66
N ILE A 186 -11.30 9.65 12.04
CA ILE A 186 -10.22 8.89 12.67
C ILE A 186 -8.95 9.09 11.83
N PRO A 187 -7.80 9.45 12.43
CA PRO A 187 -6.53 9.48 11.71
C PRO A 187 -6.13 8.07 11.27
N LEU A 188 -5.45 7.93 10.13
CA LEU A 188 -5.03 6.61 9.62
C LEU A 188 -4.23 5.78 10.64
N LYS A 189 -3.45 6.44 11.52
CA LYS A 189 -2.77 5.78 12.64
C LYS A 189 -3.73 5.03 13.58
N GLY A 190 -4.90 5.62 13.84
CA GLY A 190 -5.92 5.07 14.73
C GLY A 190 -6.55 3.79 14.21
N LEU A 191 -6.57 3.59 12.89
CA LEU A 191 -7.13 2.38 12.27
C LEU A 191 -6.31 1.11 12.58
N ARG A 192 -5.02 1.28 12.91
CA ARG A 192 -4.13 0.16 13.26
C ARG A 192 -4.49 -0.50 14.59
N GLY A 193 -5.21 0.21 15.46
CA GLY A 193 -5.67 -0.31 16.76
C GLY A 193 -6.95 -1.14 16.68
N LEU A 194 -7.57 -1.24 15.50
CA LEU A 194 -8.77 -2.05 15.29
C LEU A 194 -8.42 -3.54 15.29
N SER A 195 -9.38 -4.40 15.65
CA SER A 195 -9.20 -5.86 15.65
C SER A 195 -8.87 -6.42 14.26
N LYS A 196 -9.51 -5.88 13.22
CA LYS A 196 -9.20 -6.12 11.81
C LYS A 196 -8.80 -4.79 11.15
N PRO A 197 -7.52 -4.39 11.23
CA PRO A 197 -7.08 -3.11 10.69
C PRO A 197 -7.21 -3.08 9.16
N PRO A 198 -7.92 -2.09 8.60
CA PRO A 198 -8.16 -2.03 7.17
C PRO A 198 -6.93 -1.59 6.38
N ARG A 199 -6.93 -1.90 5.09
CA ARG A 199 -5.98 -1.40 4.08
C ARG A 199 -6.60 -0.20 3.39
N ILE A 200 -5.79 0.74 2.93
CA ILE A 200 -6.26 1.99 2.34
C ILE A 200 -5.68 2.13 0.94
N ILE A 201 -6.52 2.54 -0.01
CA ILE A 201 -6.08 3.09 -1.29
C ILE A 201 -6.57 4.53 -1.34
N ALA A 202 -5.66 5.49 -1.37
CA ALA A 202 -6.03 6.88 -1.56
C ALA A 202 -5.76 7.28 -3.01
N ILE A 203 -6.75 7.91 -3.64
CA ILE A 203 -6.66 8.44 -5.00
C ILE A 203 -6.92 9.95 -4.97
N CYS A 204 -6.24 10.70 -5.84
CA CYS A 204 -6.35 12.15 -5.90
C CYS A 204 -6.41 12.61 -7.36
N GLY A 205 -7.31 13.52 -7.68
CA GLY A 205 -7.48 14.05 -9.03
C GLY A 205 -8.63 15.05 -9.15
N ASN A 206 -8.90 15.51 -10.38
CA ASN A 206 -10.09 16.29 -10.70
C ASN A 206 -11.32 15.37 -10.89
N GLN A 207 -12.51 15.95 -11.04
CA GLN A 207 -13.76 15.22 -11.19
C GLN A 207 -13.69 14.15 -12.29
N ALA A 208 -13.17 14.50 -13.48
CA ALA A 208 -13.10 13.58 -14.61
C ALA A 208 -12.18 12.38 -14.34
N LYS A 209 -10.97 12.63 -13.80
CA LYS A 209 -9.99 11.58 -13.47
C LYS A 209 -10.50 10.70 -12.32
N LEU A 210 -11.11 11.28 -11.30
CA LEU A 210 -11.70 10.54 -10.18
C LEU A 210 -12.90 9.70 -10.61
N THR A 211 -13.79 10.25 -11.42
CA THR A 211 -14.96 9.53 -11.95
C THR A 211 -14.52 8.28 -12.70
N LYS A 212 -13.55 8.43 -13.61
CA LYS A 212 -12.99 7.29 -14.35
C LYS A 212 -12.39 6.24 -13.42
N ALA A 213 -11.49 6.65 -12.52
CA ALA A 213 -10.82 5.73 -11.61
C ALA A 213 -11.81 5.03 -10.65
N LEU A 214 -12.80 5.75 -10.15
CA LEU A 214 -13.81 5.19 -9.25
C LEU A 214 -14.73 4.20 -9.95
N LYS A 215 -15.10 4.46 -11.21
CA LYS A 215 -15.86 3.48 -12.02
C LYS A 215 -15.06 2.19 -12.23
N GLU A 216 -13.77 2.28 -12.54
CA GLU A 216 -12.89 1.10 -12.64
C GLU A 216 -12.74 0.36 -11.30
N LEU A 217 -12.61 1.10 -10.19
CA LEU A 217 -12.54 0.53 -8.83
C LEU A 217 -13.85 -0.13 -8.39
N ALA A 218 -15.00 0.39 -8.83
CA ALA A 218 -16.32 -0.12 -8.45
C ALA A 218 -16.57 -1.57 -8.91
N ILE A 219 -15.86 -2.03 -9.96
CA ILE A 219 -15.84 -3.42 -10.42
C ILE A 219 -15.39 -4.36 -9.30
N TYR A 220 -14.52 -3.89 -8.40
CA TYR A 220 -13.92 -4.68 -7.31
C TYR A 220 -14.57 -4.42 -5.94
N ARG A 221 -15.72 -3.72 -5.87
CA ARG A 221 -16.35 -3.29 -4.61
C ARG A 221 -16.51 -4.42 -3.57
N GLN A 222 -16.98 -5.59 -4.01
CA GLN A 222 -17.20 -6.72 -3.12
C GLN A 222 -15.86 -7.32 -2.66
N ARG A 223 -14.88 -7.34 -3.57
CA ARG A 223 -13.52 -7.83 -3.30
C ARG A 223 -12.75 -6.92 -2.36
N PHE A 224 -12.95 -5.60 -2.43
CA PHE A 224 -12.44 -4.66 -1.44
C PHE A 224 -13.02 -4.92 -0.05
N THR A 225 -14.32 -5.20 0.04
CA THR A 225 -14.94 -5.57 1.31
C THR A 225 -14.32 -6.86 1.86
N GLN A 226 -14.13 -7.90 1.03
CA GLN A 226 -13.50 -9.17 1.41
C GLN A 226 -12.01 -9.05 1.77
N ALA A 227 -11.31 -8.05 1.23
CA ALA A 227 -9.91 -7.76 1.54
C ALA A 227 -9.75 -6.71 2.66
N SER A 228 -10.85 -6.22 3.25
CA SER A 228 -10.87 -5.12 4.22
C SER A 228 -10.13 -3.87 3.69
N VAL A 229 -10.53 -3.40 2.51
CA VAL A 229 -9.92 -2.27 1.81
C VAL A 229 -10.92 -1.12 1.73
N TYR A 230 -10.48 0.08 2.11
CA TYR A 230 -11.21 1.32 1.83
C TYR A 230 -10.49 2.15 0.79
N VAL A 231 -11.26 2.67 -0.16
CA VAL A 231 -10.81 3.66 -1.13
C VAL A 231 -11.16 5.05 -0.60
N VAL A 232 -10.19 5.96 -0.60
CA VAL A 232 -10.36 7.36 -0.21
C VAL A 232 -10.17 8.22 -1.47
N ALA A 233 -11.24 8.88 -1.91
CA ALA A 233 -11.22 9.73 -3.10
C ALA A 233 -11.05 11.20 -2.72
N VAL A 234 -9.94 11.81 -3.12
CA VAL A 234 -9.57 13.19 -2.78
C VAL A 234 -9.71 14.07 -4.02
N SER A 235 -10.67 14.99 -3.98
CA SER A 235 -10.86 15.96 -5.06
C SER A 235 -9.91 17.16 -4.93
N THR A 236 -9.43 17.60 -6.08
CA THR A 236 -8.60 18.80 -6.26
C THR A 236 -9.38 20.02 -6.75
N ASP A 237 -10.59 19.81 -7.27
CA ASP A 237 -11.48 20.83 -7.82
C ASP A 237 -12.73 21.07 -6.95
N GLY A 238 -12.80 20.44 -5.79
CA GLY A 238 -13.94 20.55 -4.86
C GLY A 238 -15.13 19.64 -5.21
N SER A 239 -15.04 18.84 -6.27
CA SER A 239 -16.03 17.79 -6.56
C SER A 239 -16.16 16.79 -5.41
N ASN A 240 -17.36 16.23 -5.26
CA ASN A 240 -17.70 15.31 -4.17
C ASN A 240 -18.31 14.01 -4.71
N ALA A 241 -18.62 13.08 -3.80
CA ALA A 241 -19.14 11.76 -4.13
C ALA A 241 -20.44 11.75 -4.96
N LYS A 242 -21.24 12.83 -4.95
CA LYS A 242 -22.44 12.98 -5.79
C LYS A 242 -22.09 13.33 -7.24
N ASP A 243 -20.99 14.07 -7.44
CA ASP A 243 -20.58 14.55 -8.76
C ASP A 243 -19.89 13.47 -9.60
N TRP A 244 -19.36 12.43 -8.95
CA TRP A 244 -18.58 11.38 -9.61
C TRP A 244 -19.43 10.26 -10.21
N GLN A 245 -20.75 10.23 -9.97
CA GLN A 245 -21.70 9.29 -10.60
C GLN A 245 -21.19 7.84 -10.66
N VAL A 246 -20.62 7.36 -9.55
CA VAL A 246 -19.93 6.05 -9.45
C VAL A 246 -20.96 4.90 -9.37
N LEU A 247 -21.85 4.82 -10.36
CA LEU A 247 -23.02 3.93 -10.46
C LEU A 247 -24.22 4.42 -9.63
N ASP A 248 -25.40 4.41 -10.25
CA ASP A 248 -26.61 5.05 -9.72
C ASP A 248 -27.25 4.32 -8.51
N GLN A 249 -27.72 5.17 -7.61
CA GLN A 249 -28.76 5.10 -6.57
C GLN A 249 -28.91 3.97 -5.53
N ASN A 250 -28.43 2.73 -5.67
CA ASN A 250 -28.72 1.70 -4.63
C ASN A 250 -27.58 0.77 -4.19
N SER A 251 -26.37 0.91 -4.72
CA SER A 251 -25.22 0.12 -4.26
C SER A 251 -24.53 0.81 -3.09
N TYR A 252 -24.84 0.36 -1.86
CA TYR A 252 -24.15 0.76 -0.63
C TYR A 252 -22.62 0.79 -0.84
N LYS A 253 -22.01 1.97 -0.70
CA LYS A 253 -20.58 2.20 -0.93
C LYS A 253 -19.74 1.82 0.30
N SER A 254 -19.90 0.58 0.78
CA SER A 254 -19.17 0.02 1.93
C SER A 254 -17.65 0.15 1.84
N TRP A 255 -17.13 0.25 0.62
CA TRP A 255 -15.71 0.28 0.30
C TRP A 255 -15.16 1.70 0.11
N LEU A 256 -16.01 2.74 0.08
CA LEU A 256 -15.60 4.13 -0.15
C LEU A 256 -15.60 4.91 1.16
N ALA A 257 -14.42 5.32 1.62
CA ALA A 257 -14.24 6.19 2.77
C ALA A 257 -14.16 7.66 2.34
N ASP A 258 -14.56 8.54 3.26
CA ASP A 258 -14.57 9.98 3.03
C ASP A 258 -13.29 10.64 3.59
N PRO A 259 -12.59 11.48 2.80
CA PRO A 259 -11.46 12.24 3.30
C PRO A 259 -11.97 13.38 4.20
N TYR A 260 -11.76 13.25 5.51
CA TYR A 260 -12.04 14.36 6.41
C TYR A 260 -11.03 15.48 6.15
N GLN A 261 -11.48 16.75 6.16
CA GLN A 261 -10.65 17.91 5.80
C GLN A 261 -9.90 17.71 4.46
N PRO A 262 -10.61 17.70 3.31
CA PRO A 262 -10.03 17.39 2.00
C PRO A 262 -8.78 18.22 1.67
N GLN A 263 -8.69 19.46 2.14
CA GLN A 263 -7.52 20.32 1.92
C GLN A 263 -6.22 19.71 2.48
N VAL A 264 -6.27 19.08 3.66
CA VAL A 264 -5.10 18.42 4.27
C VAL A 264 -4.61 17.26 3.38
N TRP A 265 -5.55 16.54 2.78
CA TRP A 265 -5.24 15.49 1.81
C TRP A 265 -4.65 16.05 0.52
N VAL A 266 -5.22 17.12 -0.03
CA VAL A 266 -4.70 17.79 -1.24
C VAL A 266 -3.28 18.30 -1.00
N ASP A 267 -3.03 18.96 0.13
CA ASP A 267 -1.70 19.48 0.50
C ASP A 267 -0.69 18.34 0.67
N TYR A 268 -1.11 17.22 1.25
CA TYR A 268 -0.28 16.02 1.34
C TYR A 268 0.09 15.47 -0.06
N PHE A 269 -0.88 15.29 -0.95
CA PHE A 269 -0.63 14.81 -2.31
C PHE A 269 0.23 15.79 -3.13
N ARG A 270 0.11 17.10 -2.88
CA ARG A 270 0.99 18.13 -3.47
C ARG A 270 2.42 18.00 -2.96
N GLY A 271 2.59 17.75 -1.65
CA GLY A 271 3.90 17.52 -1.03
C GLY A 271 4.59 16.21 -1.43
N LEU A 272 3.89 15.30 -2.11
CA LEU A 272 4.51 14.11 -2.70
C LEU A 272 5.35 14.42 -3.93
N THR A 273 5.12 15.53 -4.62
CA THR A 273 5.91 15.94 -5.80
C THR A 273 7.00 16.93 -5.49
N ASN A 274 8.17 16.70 -6.11
CA ASN A 274 9.31 17.60 -6.07
C ASN A 274 9.29 18.63 -7.22
N GLU A 275 8.31 18.55 -8.13
CA GLU A 275 8.24 19.38 -9.33
C GLU A 275 7.19 20.49 -9.14
N GLU A 276 7.65 21.73 -9.29
CA GLU A 276 6.80 22.90 -9.49
C GLU A 276 5.96 22.67 -10.74
N ALA A 277 4.71 22.26 -10.50
CA ALA A 277 3.55 22.28 -11.38
C ALA A 277 3.81 22.47 -12.88
N ASP A 278 3.66 21.38 -13.64
CA ASP A 278 2.94 21.49 -14.90
C ASP A 278 1.44 21.60 -14.56
N ASP A 279 0.70 22.43 -15.31
CA ASP A 279 -0.60 23.04 -14.96
C ASP A 279 -1.81 22.08 -14.86
N GLY A 280 -1.57 20.78 -14.67
CA GLY A 280 -2.60 19.79 -14.41
C GLY A 280 -2.25 18.98 -13.17
N PHE A 281 -3.02 19.11 -12.09
CA PHE A 281 -2.90 18.16 -10.98
C PHE A 281 -3.17 16.75 -11.52
N ASP A 282 -2.10 15.98 -11.68
CA ASP A 282 -2.18 14.67 -12.28
C ASP A 282 -2.80 13.65 -11.33
N PHE A 283 -3.51 12.68 -11.90
CA PHE A 283 -4.12 11.61 -11.12
C PHE A 283 -3.03 10.85 -10.40
N ARG A 284 -3.15 10.76 -9.08
CA ARG A 284 -2.16 10.11 -8.21
C ARG A 284 -2.85 9.16 -7.27
N TRP A 285 -2.12 8.14 -6.86
CA TRP A 285 -2.61 7.21 -5.87
C TRP A 285 -1.48 6.71 -4.98
N PHE A 286 -1.84 6.30 -3.77
CA PHE A 286 -0.98 5.49 -2.91
C PHE A 286 -1.81 4.45 -2.16
N GLY A 287 -1.15 3.38 -1.75
CA GLY A 287 -1.76 2.26 -1.05
C GLY A 287 -1.04 1.96 0.25
N LEU A 288 -1.79 1.77 1.33
CA LEU A 288 -1.30 1.39 2.65
C LEU A 288 -1.84 0.02 3.06
N ASN A 289 -0.97 -0.82 3.61
CA ASN A 289 -1.40 -2.08 4.22
C ASN A 289 -2.01 -1.85 5.61
N SER A 290 -2.45 -2.93 6.26
CA SER A 290 -3.06 -2.89 7.59
C SER A 290 -2.12 -2.39 8.70
N ASN A 291 -0.80 -2.49 8.50
CA ASN A 291 0.21 -1.91 9.39
C ASN A 291 0.51 -0.43 9.08
N GLY A 292 -0.21 0.15 8.11
CA GLY A 292 -0.03 1.50 7.59
C GLY A 292 1.32 1.73 6.90
N ARG A 293 1.96 0.68 6.39
CA ARG A 293 3.13 0.80 5.50
C ARG A 293 2.65 0.89 4.05
N SER A 294 3.34 1.71 3.26
CA SER A 294 3.08 1.80 1.83
C SER A 294 3.40 0.50 1.11
N PHE A 295 2.48 0.05 0.26
CA PHE A 295 2.72 -1.06 -0.67
C PHE A 295 2.89 -0.62 -2.12
N GLY A 296 2.55 0.63 -2.43
CA GLY A 296 2.62 1.14 -3.79
C GLY A 296 2.09 2.56 -3.87
N SER A 297 2.54 3.27 -4.89
CA SER A 297 2.06 4.61 -5.24
C SER A 297 2.49 4.94 -6.66
N GLY A 298 1.72 5.77 -7.35
CA GLY A 298 1.99 6.11 -8.74
C GLY A 298 1.21 7.31 -9.23
N ALA A 299 1.67 7.88 -10.33
CA ALA A 299 0.88 8.75 -11.19
C ALA A 299 0.26 7.91 -12.32
N GLY A 300 -1.00 8.12 -12.65
CA GLY A 300 -1.72 7.39 -13.71
C GLY A 300 -2.50 6.15 -13.26
N ALA A 301 -2.91 5.34 -14.23
CA ALA A 301 -3.87 4.25 -14.06
C ALA A 301 -3.43 3.19 -13.04
N ILE A 302 -4.38 2.66 -12.28
CA ILE A 302 -4.11 1.67 -11.23
C ILE A 302 -4.35 0.28 -11.79
N ARG A 303 -3.32 -0.57 -11.72
CA ARG A 303 -3.40 -2.00 -12.08
C ARG A 303 -4.05 -2.82 -10.96
N ILE A 304 -5.38 -2.68 -10.81
CA ILE A 304 -6.13 -3.16 -9.63
C ILE A 304 -6.03 -4.67 -9.45
N ILE A 305 -6.25 -5.47 -10.49
CA ILE A 305 -6.18 -6.94 -10.37
C ILE A 305 -4.82 -7.40 -9.83
N GLN A 306 -3.72 -6.76 -10.24
CA GLN A 306 -2.39 -7.05 -9.70
C GLN A 306 -2.24 -6.63 -8.24
N LEU A 307 -2.80 -5.47 -7.84
CA LEU A 307 -2.83 -5.07 -6.44
C LEU A 307 -3.62 -6.07 -5.59
N MET A 308 -4.74 -6.60 -6.10
CA MET A 308 -5.54 -7.64 -5.44
C MET A 308 -4.73 -8.89 -5.14
N GLY A 309 -4.03 -9.45 -6.14
CA GLY A 309 -3.21 -10.65 -5.93
C GLY A 309 -1.96 -10.45 -5.08
N GLN A 310 -1.40 -9.23 -5.02
CA GLN A 310 -0.11 -8.99 -4.34
C GLN A 310 -0.23 -8.37 -2.94
N PHE A 311 -1.12 -7.39 -2.78
CA PHE A 311 -1.17 -6.53 -1.59
C PHE A 311 -2.57 -6.47 -0.96
N LEU A 312 -3.63 -6.70 -1.74
CA LEU A 312 -5.04 -6.64 -1.33
C LEU A 312 -5.69 -8.04 -1.38
N ARG A 313 -4.95 -9.01 -0.86
CA ARG A 313 -5.39 -10.38 -0.60
C ARG A 313 -6.58 -10.42 0.38
N PRO A 314 -7.43 -11.45 0.36
CA PRO A 314 -8.54 -11.58 1.30
C PRO A 314 -8.04 -11.52 2.76
N VAL A 315 -8.92 -11.21 3.70
CA VAL A 315 -8.60 -11.25 5.15
C VAL A 315 -9.08 -12.52 5.85
N ASP A 316 -10.08 -13.18 5.29
CA ASP A 316 -10.68 -14.40 5.80
C ASP A 316 -10.58 -15.50 4.73
N PHE A 317 -10.71 -16.77 5.15
CA PHE A 317 -10.71 -17.89 4.20
C PHE A 317 -11.92 -17.78 3.28
N LEU A 318 -11.71 -18.12 2.01
CA LEU A 318 -12.74 -18.12 0.99
C LEU A 318 -13.24 -19.55 0.86
N ASP A 319 -14.56 -19.74 0.93
CA ASP A 319 -15.20 -21.03 0.72
C ASP A 319 -16.23 -20.94 -0.41
N VAL A 320 -16.45 -22.07 -1.07
CA VAL A 320 -17.49 -22.28 -2.09
C VAL A 320 -18.88 -22.17 -1.45
N SER A 321 -19.03 -22.60 -0.18
CA SER A 321 -20.32 -22.62 0.53
C SER A 321 -20.89 -21.23 0.90
N ASP A 322 -20.07 -20.18 0.80
CA ASP A 322 -20.45 -18.81 1.15
C ASP A 322 -21.50 -18.18 0.19
N ASP A 323 -21.88 -18.88 -0.89
CA ASP A 323 -22.88 -18.41 -1.86
C ASP A 323 -24.31 -18.34 -1.28
N GLU A 324 -24.65 -19.18 -0.30
CA GLU A 324 -26.01 -19.22 0.25
C GLU A 324 -26.38 -17.98 1.04
N THR A 325 -25.41 -17.30 1.65
CA THR A 325 -25.65 -16.07 2.43
C THR A 325 -25.82 -14.84 1.54
N THR A 326 -25.20 -14.84 0.35
CA THR A 326 -25.18 -13.69 -0.57
C THR A 326 -26.43 -13.61 -1.44
N LYS A 327 -27.02 -14.77 -1.81
CA LYS A 327 -28.29 -14.83 -2.55
C LYS A 327 -29.49 -14.24 -1.79
N LYS A 328 -29.41 -14.10 -0.46
CA LYS A 328 -30.50 -13.56 0.37
C LYS A 328 -30.55 -12.04 0.47
N LEU A 329 -29.52 -11.30 0.01
CA LEU A 329 -29.47 -9.84 0.14
C LEU A 329 -29.76 -9.06 -1.16
N ASN A 330 -29.74 -9.71 -2.32
CA ASN A 330 -29.94 -9.06 -3.63
C ASN A 330 -31.25 -9.53 -4.28
N SER A 331 -32.40 -9.03 -3.83
CA SER A 331 -33.70 -9.34 -4.45
C SER A 331 -34.05 -8.45 -5.65
N GLU A 332 -33.14 -7.61 -6.13
CA GLU A 332 -33.34 -6.70 -7.27
C GLU A 332 -32.18 -6.79 -8.28
N THR A 333 -31.78 -8.00 -8.69
CA THR A 333 -30.85 -8.17 -9.82
C THR A 333 -31.56 -7.76 -11.12
N THR A 334 -30.97 -6.82 -11.85
CA THR A 334 -31.47 -6.32 -13.14
C THR A 334 -31.44 -7.42 -14.20
N THR A 335 -32.22 -7.26 -15.29
CA THR A 335 -32.22 -8.23 -16.40
C THR A 335 -30.83 -8.38 -17.02
N ALA A 336 -30.13 -7.26 -17.26
CA ALA A 336 -28.78 -7.27 -17.82
C ALA A 336 -27.77 -8.00 -16.92
N GLU A 337 -27.86 -7.85 -15.60
CA GLU A 337 -27.00 -8.59 -14.67
C GLU A 337 -27.25 -10.10 -14.73
N LYS A 338 -28.51 -10.53 -14.88
CA LYS A 338 -28.86 -11.95 -15.04
C LYS A 338 -28.28 -12.53 -16.34
N GLU A 339 -28.43 -11.81 -17.45
CA GLU A 339 -27.86 -12.22 -18.74
C GLU A 339 -26.34 -12.39 -18.65
N VAL A 340 -25.63 -11.45 -18.02
CA VAL A 340 -24.18 -11.56 -17.81
C VAL A 340 -23.83 -12.78 -16.94
N LEU A 341 -24.56 -13.02 -15.84
CA LEU A 341 -24.35 -14.20 -14.99
C LEU A 341 -24.59 -15.52 -15.75
N GLU A 342 -25.56 -15.59 -16.65
CA GLU A 342 -25.79 -16.77 -17.49
C GLU A 342 -24.61 -17.03 -18.45
N VAL A 343 -23.99 -15.98 -18.98
CA VAL A 343 -22.76 -16.11 -19.78
C VAL A 343 -21.57 -16.56 -18.92
N VAL A 344 -21.46 -16.08 -17.68
CA VAL A 344 -20.45 -16.54 -16.72
C VAL A 344 -20.60 -18.04 -16.48
N ASP A 345 -21.80 -18.50 -16.16
CA ASP A 345 -22.08 -19.92 -15.90
C ASP A 345 -21.79 -20.78 -17.14
N SER A 346 -22.19 -20.29 -18.32
CA SER A 346 -21.91 -20.94 -19.60
C SER A 346 -20.41 -21.05 -19.88
N PHE A 347 -19.64 -20.01 -19.59
CA PHE A 347 -18.18 -20.00 -19.76
C PHE A 347 -17.51 -21.05 -18.88
N TYR A 348 -17.84 -21.09 -17.59
CA TYR A 348 -17.22 -22.05 -16.68
C TYR A 348 -17.67 -23.48 -16.95
N ASN A 349 -18.91 -23.70 -17.39
CA ASN A 349 -19.36 -25.01 -17.84
C ASN A 349 -18.56 -25.47 -19.08
N ALA A 350 -18.41 -24.61 -20.09
CA ALA A 350 -17.63 -24.93 -21.30
C ALA A 350 -16.15 -25.17 -20.98
N LEU A 351 -15.55 -24.33 -20.13
CA LEU A 351 -14.16 -24.45 -19.69
C LEU A 351 -13.87 -25.77 -18.96
N THR A 352 -14.78 -26.20 -18.08
CA THR A 352 -14.59 -27.42 -17.26
C THR A 352 -14.91 -28.70 -18.03
N THR A 353 -15.83 -28.64 -19.00
CA THR A 353 -16.21 -29.76 -19.88
C THR A 353 -15.35 -29.89 -21.13
N GLY A 354 -14.59 -28.84 -21.48
CA GLY A 354 -13.75 -28.78 -22.67
C GLY A 354 -14.53 -28.53 -23.96
N ASP A 355 -15.68 -27.86 -23.89
CA ASP A 355 -16.53 -27.55 -25.04
C ASP A 355 -15.97 -26.34 -25.82
N GLN A 356 -15.23 -26.62 -26.88
CA GLN A 356 -14.58 -25.60 -27.71
C GLN A 356 -15.59 -24.75 -28.47
N ASP A 357 -16.62 -25.36 -29.06
CA ASP A 357 -17.62 -24.64 -29.86
C ASP A 357 -18.39 -23.63 -28.98
N MET A 358 -18.68 -24.02 -27.74
CA MET A 358 -19.32 -23.12 -26.77
C MET A 358 -18.39 -21.97 -26.35
N ILE A 359 -17.10 -22.24 -26.11
CA ILE A 359 -16.13 -21.17 -25.81
C ILE A 359 -16.02 -20.17 -26.97
N GLU A 360 -15.91 -20.65 -28.21
CA GLU A 360 -15.85 -19.80 -29.40
C GLU A 360 -17.10 -18.95 -29.59
N ASN A 361 -18.28 -19.48 -29.22
CA ASN A 361 -19.53 -18.73 -29.26
C ASN A 361 -19.64 -17.71 -28.11
N ILE A 362 -19.08 -17.98 -26.93
CA ILE A 362 -19.18 -17.08 -25.77
C ILE A 362 -18.29 -15.84 -25.94
N TYR A 363 -17.11 -15.99 -26.54
CA TYR A 363 -16.21 -14.87 -26.74
C TYR A 363 -16.69 -13.93 -27.86
N SER A 364 -16.36 -12.65 -27.70
CA SER A 364 -16.48 -11.66 -28.78
C SER A 364 -15.48 -12.01 -29.87
N GLN A 365 -15.82 -11.74 -31.14
CA GLN A 365 -14.93 -12.02 -32.27
C GLN A 365 -13.75 -11.04 -32.36
N SER A 366 -13.74 -9.99 -31.54
CA SER A 366 -12.65 -9.02 -31.46
C SER A 366 -11.54 -9.49 -30.53
N ASN A 367 -10.29 -9.19 -30.90
CA ASN A 367 -9.14 -9.42 -30.04
C ASN A 367 -9.11 -8.38 -28.92
N SER A 368 -8.87 -8.84 -27.69
CA SER A 368 -8.72 -7.93 -26.56
C SER A 368 -7.43 -7.12 -26.69
N LYS A 369 -7.50 -5.82 -26.39
CA LYS A 369 -6.31 -4.95 -26.34
C LYS A 369 -5.30 -5.43 -25.31
N ASP A 370 -5.79 -5.86 -24.14
CA ASP A 370 -4.96 -6.31 -23.02
C ASP A 370 -4.13 -7.54 -23.37
N VAL A 371 -4.75 -8.54 -24.02
CA VAL A 371 -4.04 -9.76 -24.47
C VAL A 371 -3.09 -9.43 -25.62
N SER A 372 -3.50 -8.57 -26.55
CA SER A 372 -2.66 -8.17 -27.68
C SER A 372 -1.39 -7.44 -27.24
N GLU A 373 -1.47 -6.56 -26.24
CA GLU A 373 -0.30 -5.89 -25.66
C GLU A 373 0.74 -6.90 -25.14
N VAL A 374 0.29 -7.99 -24.48
CA VAL A 374 1.23 -9.01 -23.97
C VAL A 374 1.87 -9.80 -25.11
N ILE A 375 1.11 -10.12 -26.16
CA ILE A 375 1.63 -10.80 -27.35
C ILE A 375 2.65 -9.92 -28.09
N ASP A 376 2.34 -8.63 -28.26
CA ASP A 376 3.22 -7.66 -28.92
C ASP A 376 4.55 -7.48 -28.17
N LEU A 377 4.54 -7.69 -26.84
CA LEU A 377 5.73 -7.73 -25.99
C LEU A 377 6.46 -9.08 -26.00
N GLY A 378 6.06 -10.03 -26.85
CA GLY A 378 6.67 -11.35 -27.00
C GLY A 378 6.05 -12.46 -26.14
N GLY A 379 4.87 -12.23 -25.57
CA GLY A 379 4.12 -13.25 -24.84
C GLY A 379 3.63 -14.36 -25.77
N ARG A 380 3.71 -15.61 -25.28
CA ARG A 380 3.14 -16.77 -25.98
C ARG A 380 1.67 -16.91 -25.63
N ILE A 381 0.84 -17.07 -26.65
CA ILE A 381 -0.56 -17.47 -26.51
C ILE A 381 -0.68 -18.99 -26.68
N ASP A 382 -1.38 -19.63 -25.74
CA ASP A 382 -1.83 -21.00 -25.88
C ASP A 382 -3.29 -20.96 -26.35
N SER A 383 -3.60 -21.70 -27.41
CA SER A 383 -4.92 -21.63 -28.05
C SER A 383 -6.00 -22.26 -27.18
N TRP A 384 -7.28 -21.94 -27.41
CA TRP A 384 -8.37 -22.61 -26.69
C TRP A 384 -8.35 -24.13 -26.85
N LYS A 385 -7.95 -24.64 -28.01
CA LYS A 385 -7.76 -26.08 -28.22
C LYS A 385 -6.73 -26.67 -27.27
N ASP A 386 -5.63 -25.96 -27.01
CA ASP A 386 -4.59 -26.40 -26.08
C ASP A 386 -5.05 -26.26 -24.63
N CYS A 387 -5.72 -25.16 -24.29
CA CYS A 387 -6.23 -24.90 -22.94
C CYS A 387 -7.36 -25.87 -22.53
N LEU A 388 -8.16 -26.33 -23.49
CA LEU A 388 -9.31 -27.24 -23.26
C LEU A 388 -8.93 -28.73 -23.40
N ALA A 389 -7.68 -29.04 -23.76
CA ALA A 389 -7.21 -30.41 -23.90
C ALA A 389 -7.29 -31.18 -22.56
N GLU A 390 -7.45 -32.50 -22.67
CA GLU A 390 -7.47 -33.39 -21.51
C GLU A 390 -6.17 -33.29 -20.71
N GLY A 391 -6.29 -33.11 -19.38
CA GLY A 391 -5.15 -32.88 -18.48
C GLY A 391 -4.64 -31.44 -18.42
N ALA A 392 -4.97 -30.58 -19.41
CA ALA A 392 -4.67 -29.15 -19.38
C ALA A 392 -5.83 -28.31 -18.81
N ARG A 393 -7.08 -28.69 -19.14
CA ARG A 393 -8.28 -27.98 -18.69
C ARG A 393 -8.49 -28.08 -17.18
N PRO A 394 -9.07 -27.05 -16.54
CA PRO A 394 -9.33 -27.05 -15.09
C PRO A 394 -10.59 -27.88 -14.74
N SER A 395 -10.57 -29.19 -15.02
CA SER A 395 -11.70 -30.08 -14.77
C SER A 395 -12.10 -30.08 -13.29
N GLY A 396 -13.39 -29.85 -13.00
CA GLY A 396 -13.91 -29.81 -11.64
C GLY A 396 -13.71 -28.48 -10.89
N MET A 397 -13.19 -27.45 -11.55
CA MET A 397 -13.13 -26.10 -10.98
C MET A 397 -14.53 -25.59 -10.65
N GLN A 398 -14.66 -24.98 -9.47
CA GLN A 398 -15.88 -24.35 -9.00
C GLN A 398 -15.68 -22.85 -8.90
N ILE A 399 -16.77 -22.08 -8.97
CA ILE A 399 -16.76 -20.64 -8.73
C ILE A 399 -17.69 -20.30 -7.58
N SER A 400 -17.41 -19.20 -6.89
CA SER A 400 -18.35 -18.61 -5.93
C SER A 400 -18.33 -17.09 -5.96
N LYS A 401 -19.36 -16.50 -5.35
CA LYS A 401 -19.54 -15.07 -5.10
C LYS A 401 -19.48 -14.21 -6.35
N ALA A 402 -20.00 -14.69 -7.49
CA ALA A 402 -20.05 -13.89 -8.71
C ALA A 402 -20.79 -12.55 -8.47
N ASP A 403 -20.18 -11.45 -8.87
CA ASP A 403 -20.71 -10.09 -8.73
C ASP A 403 -20.58 -9.36 -10.06
N VAL A 404 -21.68 -8.80 -10.55
CA VAL A 404 -21.76 -8.11 -11.84
C VAL A 404 -21.83 -6.60 -11.64
N THR A 405 -21.19 -5.87 -12.54
CA THR A 405 -21.22 -4.41 -12.61
C THR A 405 -21.57 -4.02 -14.03
N ILE A 406 -22.77 -3.48 -14.24
CA ILE A 406 -23.13 -2.89 -15.53
C ILE A 406 -22.45 -1.53 -15.62
N PHE A 407 -21.50 -1.39 -16.54
CA PHE A 407 -20.71 -0.16 -16.71
C PHE A 407 -21.39 0.81 -17.67
N SER A 408 -22.01 0.26 -18.72
CA SER A 408 -22.86 0.93 -19.69
C SER A 408 -23.78 -0.09 -20.37
N ASP A 409 -24.64 0.40 -21.25
CA ASP A 409 -25.50 -0.42 -22.10
C ASP A 409 -24.74 -1.44 -22.96
N THR A 410 -23.46 -1.20 -23.26
CA THR A 410 -22.64 -2.05 -24.15
C THR A 410 -21.44 -2.68 -23.46
N GLU A 411 -21.20 -2.38 -22.17
CA GLU A 411 -20.04 -2.88 -21.42
C GLU A 411 -20.45 -3.26 -19.99
N ALA A 412 -20.05 -4.46 -19.58
CA ALA A 412 -20.26 -4.95 -18.22
C ALA A 412 -19.03 -5.69 -17.72
N TYR A 413 -18.93 -5.84 -16.41
CA TYR A 413 -17.87 -6.60 -15.76
C TYR A 413 -18.46 -7.61 -14.78
N ALA A 414 -17.86 -8.79 -14.70
CA ALA A 414 -18.12 -9.73 -13.61
C ALA A 414 -16.83 -10.01 -12.85
N THR A 415 -16.92 -10.19 -11.54
CA THR A 415 -15.84 -10.76 -10.73
C THR A 415 -16.32 -12.00 -10.03
N SER A 416 -15.48 -13.03 -9.93
CA SER A 416 -15.79 -14.27 -9.23
C SER A 416 -14.54 -14.81 -8.54
N ILE A 417 -14.73 -15.75 -7.62
CA ILE A 417 -13.65 -16.49 -6.97
C ILE A 417 -13.63 -17.89 -7.56
N GLU A 418 -12.50 -18.31 -8.11
CA GLU A 418 -12.34 -19.64 -8.69
C GLU A 418 -11.61 -20.55 -7.71
N PHE A 419 -12.07 -21.80 -7.62
CA PHE A 419 -11.53 -22.87 -6.80
C PHE A 419 -11.15 -24.03 -7.72
N PRO A 420 -9.92 -24.06 -8.24
CA PRO A 420 -9.47 -25.15 -9.09
C PRO A 420 -9.42 -26.47 -8.31
N ALA A 421 -9.93 -27.55 -8.91
CA ALA A 421 -9.87 -28.86 -8.28
C ALA A 421 -8.43 -29.40 -8.22
N ASN A 422 -8.11 -30.18 -7.17
CA ASN A 422 -6.91 -31.02 -7.10
C ASN A 422 -5.55 -30.28 -7.28
N THR A 423 -5.42 -29.06 -6.78
CA THR A 423 -4.13 -28.32 -6.84
C THR A 423 -3.06 -28.85 -5.86
N GLY A 424 -3.38 -29.87 -5.06
CA GLY A 424 -2.54 -30.33 -3.94
C GLY A 424 -2.42 -29.32 -2.80
N MET A 425 -3.13 -28.19 -2.89
CA MET A 425 -3.27 -27.16 -1.87
C MET A 425 -4.76 -26.90 -1.65
N ASP A 426 -5.29 -27.33 -0.50
CA ASP A 426 -6.72 -27.23 -0.15
C ASP A 426 -7.25 -25.78 -0.07
N SER A 427 -6.40 -24.76 -0.27
CA SER A 427 -6.72 -23.33 -0.17
C SER A 427 -6.41 -22.51 -1.44
N ALA A 428 -6.08 -23.15 -2.56
CA ALA A 428 -5.77 -22.44 -3.80
C ALA A 428 -7.04 -21.78 -4.37
N SER A 429 -7.05 -20.45 -4.42
CA SER A 429 -8.13 -19.64 -4.97
C SER A 429 -7.58 -18.59 -5.93
N LEU A 430 -8.36 -18.31 -6.98
CA LEU A 430 -8.06 -17.26 -7.96
C LEU A 430 -9.16 -16.19 -7.91
N LEU A 431 -8.78 -14.94 -8.09
CA LEU A 431 -9.72 -13.87 -8.40
C LEU A 431 -9.84 -13.76 -9.91
N ALA A 432 -11.05 -13.95 -10.42
CA ALA A 432 -11.38 -13.74 -11.82
C ALA A 432 -12.08 -12.41 -12.04
N VAL A 433 -11.75 -11.78 -13.16
CA VAL A 433 -12.40 -10.57 -13.67
C VAL A 433 -12.68 -10.78 -15.15
N GLN A 434 -13.93 -10.62 -15.54
CA GLN A 434 -14.39 -10.77 -16.93
C GLN A 434 -14.95 -9.44 -17.41
N ARG A 435 -14.53 -9.00 -18.60
CA ARG A 435 -15.11 -7.86 -19.32
C ARG A 435 -16.04 -8.41 -20.40
N PHE A 436 -17.26 -7.90 -20.42
CA PHE A 436 -18.30 -8.26 -21.37
C PHE A 436 -18.61 -7.08 -22.27
N VAL A 437 -18.89 -7.38 -23.52
CA VAL A 437 -19.29 -6.42 -24.53
C VAL A 437 -20.51 -6.92 -25.29
N ARG A 438 -21.33 -5.99 -25.77
CA ARG A 438 -22.38 -6.22 -26.77
C ARG A 438 -22.46 -5.00 -27.69
N ALA A 439 -22.87 -5.17 -28.94
CA ALA A 439 -22.92 -4.05 -29.87
C ALA A 439 -24.09 -3.13 -29.55
N ASP A 440 -25.28 -3.69 -29.34
CA ASP A 440 -26.48 -2.97 -28.92
C ASP A 440 -27.18 -3.65 -27.72
N ASN A 441 -28.18 -2.96 -27.14
CA ASN A 441 -28.95 -3.46 -25.99
C ASN A 441 -29.73 -4.75 -26.25
N GLU A 442 -29.98 -5.09 -27.52
CA GLU A 442 -30.69 -6.30 -27.94
C GLU A 442 -29.74 -7.48 -28.22
N ASP A 443 -28.44 -7.22 -28.34
CA ASP A 443 -27.46 -8.25 -28.61
C ASP A 443 -27.08 -9.03 -27.34
N ALA A 444 -26.72 -10.29 -27.54
CA ALA A 444 -26.22 -11.13 -26.47
C ALA A 444 -24.86 -10.61 -25.96
N TRP A 445 -24.69 -10.61 -24.64
CA TRP A 445 -23.39 -10.35 -24.02
C TRP A 445 -22.36 -11.39 -24.44
N LYS A 446 -21.16 -10.92 -24.76
CA LYS A 446 -20.01 -11.75 -25.11
C LYS A 446 -18.81 -11.39 -24.24
N ILE A 447 -17.97 -12.36 -23.93
CA ILE A 447 -16.73 -12.10 -23.18
C ILE A 447 -15.70 -11.49 -24.13
N ASP A 448 -15.18 -10.31 -23.80
CA ASP A 448 -14.05 -9.70 -24.51
C ASP A 448 -12.72 -10.08 -23.85
N LEU A 449 -12.71 -10.18 -22.52
CA LEU A 449 -11.50 -10.45 -21.75
C LEU A 449 -11.84 -11.24 -20.48
N HIS A 450 -11.09 -12.29 -20.21
CA HIS A 450 -11.09 -12.99 -18.93
C HIS A 450 -9.70 -12.90 -18.31
N GLN A 451 -9.60 -12.42 -17.08
CA GLN A 451 -8.34 -12.33 -16.34
C GLN A 451 -8.44 -13.09 -15.04
N THR A 452 -7.41 -13.85 -14.69
CA THR A 452 -7.32 -14.54 -13.40
C THR A 452 -5.99 -14.27 -12.73
N ILE A 453 -6.03 -14.14 -11.40
CA ILE A 453 -4.85 -13.94 -10.58
C ILE A 453 -4.95 -14.76 -9.29
N PRO A 454 -3.87 -15.39 -8.81
CA PRO A 454 -3.87 -16.01 -7.49
C PRO A 454 -4.31 -15.04 -6.40
N TRP A 455 -5.31 -15.43 -5.61
CA TRP A 455 -5.92 -14.56 -4.60
C TRP A 455 -6.22 -15.33 -3.31
N SER A 456 -5.15 -15.84 -2.70
CA SER A 456 -5.21 -16.57 -1.43
C SER A 456 -4.66 -15.75 -0.25
N LEU A 457 -4.94 -16.20 0.97
CA LEU A 457 -4.40 -15.61 2.19
C LEU A 457 -2.88 -15.73 2.31
N GLU A 458 -2.36 -16.88 1.87
CA GLU A 458 -1.01 -17.33 2.22
C GLU A 458 0.04 -16.83 1.23
N ALA A 459 -0.26 -16.90 -0.07
CA ALA A 459 0.70 -16.59 -1.12
C ALA A 459 0.41 -15.25 -1.81
N LYS A 460 1.44 -14.64 -2.40
CA LYS A 460 1.28 -13.49 -3.30
C LYS A 460 1.24 -14.00 -4.73
N ALA A 461 0.43 -13.36 -5.57
CA ALA A 461 0.42 -13.64 -7.00
C ALA A 461 1.79 -13.37 -7.66
N GLN A 462 2.25 -14.34 -8.45
CA GLN A 462 3.49 -14.23 -9.24
C GLN A 462 3.24 -13.92 -10.71
N GLY A 463 1.99 -14.06 -11.16
CA GLY A 463 1.58 -13.77 -12.52
C GLY A 463 0.06 -13.64 -12.61
N THR A 464 -0.40 -13.23 -13.78
CA THR A 464 -1.81 -13.08 -14.13
C THR A 464 -2.04 -13.82 -15.44
N LEU A 465 -3.11 -14.58 -15.55
CA LEU A 465 -3.55 -15.15 -16.82
C LEU A 465 -4.53 -14.16 -17.47
N GLN A 466 -4.42 -13.95 -18.77
CA GLN A 466 -5.34 -13.14 -19.56
C GLN A 466 -5.77 -13.94 -20.78
N CYS A 467 -7.07 -14.03 -21.04
CA CYS A 467 -7.63 -14.79 -22.14
C CYS A 467 -8.60 -13.93 -22.96
N ASP A 468 -8.59 -14.14 -24.27
CA ASP A 468 -9.57 -13.61 -25.22
C ASP A 468 -10.02 -14.71 -26.18
N CYS A 469 -10.69 -14.36 -27.27
CA CYS A 469 -11.20 -15.33 -28.26
C CYS A 469 -10.13 -16.24 -28.89
N ARG A 470 -8.84 -15.89 -28.82
CA ARG A 470 -7.75 -16.67 -29.41
C ARG A 470 -7.22 -17.74 -28.44
N GLY A 471 -7.39 -17.55 -27.14
CA GLY A 471 -6.82 -18.40 -26.11
C GLY A 471 -6.29 -17.59 -24.92
N CYS A 472 -5.31 -18.13 -24.21
CA CYS A 472 -4.78 -17.55 -22.97
C CYS A 472 -3.29 -17.22 -23.05
N VAL A 473 -2.89 -16.13 -22.40
CA VAL A 473 -1.51 -15.68 -22.25
C VAL A 473 -1.19 -15.50 -20.77
N ALA A 474 -0.08 -16.08 -20.33
CA ALA A 474 0.42 -15.91 -18.97
C ALA A 474 1.35 -14.70 -18.87
N LEU A 475 0.91 -13.66 -18.15
CA LEU A 475 1.76 -12.55 -17.76
C LEU A 475 2.54 -12.93 -16.50
N THR A 476 3.73 -13.50 -16.68
CA THR A 476 4.66 -13.74 -15.58
C THR A 476 5.46 -12.48 -15.28
N ARG A 477 5.78 -12.26 -14.00
CA ARG A 477 6.52 -11.07 -13.60
C ARG A 477 7.92 -11.07 -14.23
N GLY A 478 8.25 -10.02 -14.99
CA GLY A 478 9.64 -9.68 -15.27
C GLY A 478 10.40 -9.41 -13.95
N LYS A 479 11.74 -9.40 -13.98
CA LYS A 479 12.56 -9.03 -12.80
C LYS A 479 12.10 -7.66 -12.29
N GLU A 480 11.41 -7.65 -11.15
CA GLU A 480 10.93 -6.44 -10.50
C GLU A 480 12.13 -5.51 -10.26
N ARG A 481 12.13 -4.32 -10.88
CA ARG A 481 12.94 -3.22 -10.36
C ARG A 481 12.38 -2.95 -8.98
N ARG A 482 13.11 -3.36 -7.93
CA ARG A 482 12.76 -3.11 -6.52
C ARG A 482 12.52 -1.61 -6.33
N THR A 483 11.29 -1.14 -6.49
CA THR A 483 10.84 0.09 -5.86
C THR A 483 10.66 -0.27 -4.40
N PHE A 484 11.75 -0.13 -3.62
CA PHE A 484 11.71 -0.30 -2.17
C PHE A 484 10.56 0.56 -1.63
N GLY A 485 9.48 -0.08 -1.17
CA GLY A 485 8.17 0.52 -0.87
C GLY A 485 8.22 1.82 -0.08
N GLY A 486 8.15 2.94 -0.81
CA GLY A 486 7.99 4.29 -0.27
C GLY A 486 6.81 4.94 -0.99
N ILE A 487 6.08 5.80 -0.30
CA ILE A 487 5.10 6.69 -0.93
C ILE A 487 5.91 7.70 -1.75
N LEU A 488 5.60 7.85 -3.03
CA LEU A 488 6.25 8.74 -4.02
C LEU A 488 7.20 9.78 -3.40
N GLY A 489 8.50 9.61 -3.64
CA GLY A 489 9.57 10.50 -3.23
C GLY A 489 10.85 10.23 -3.99
#